data_AF-A0A7Z9U8P1-F1
#
_entry.id   AF-A0A7Z9U8P1-F1
#
_cell.length_a   1.000
_cell.length_b   1.000
_cell.length_c   1.000
_cell.angle_alpha   90.00
_cell.angle_beta   90.00
_cell.angle_gamma   90.00
#
_symmetry.space_group_name_H-M   'P 1'
#
loop_
_entity.id
_entity.type
_entity.pdbx_description
1 polymer ?
#
loop_
_entity_poly.entity_id
_entity_poly.type
_entity_poly.pdbx_seq_one_letter_code
_entity_poly.pdbx_strand_id
1 'polypeptide(L)'
;RPTPGHVPLTAKMRLGWDEQAKDAGVASKLSLGLIERGASMITVHGRTTEQRFKGSCDLMGIKRVVDDVREHYPDVPVIGNGDIKHETDVIRMMHVTGSAGVMIGRGSFSNPWLFRFGWALQQRVIEQGIDPNDEAAVAAIDLHDLQPSEDEKLDMLRNFFDRMIEYRDADHARHVFRQKANLLGKPLNGGHCRPLKDVMREAKSTQDVHDAIEGWRERVESGELNPSNPGALEKQPL
;
A
#
# COMPACT_ATOMS: atom_id res chain seq x y z
N ARG A 1 22.30 -5.81 -24.67
CA ARG A 1 21.26 -5.28 -23.76
C ARG A 1 20.96 -6.38 -22.73
N PRO A 2 20.79 -6.06 -21.44
CA PRO A 2 20.62 -7.04 -20.36
C PRO A 2 19.27 -7.80 -20.39
N THR A 3 18.34 -7.41 -21.26
CA THR A 3 17.07 -8.10 -21.53
C THR A 3 16.85 -8.25 -23.05
N PRO A 4 16.01 -9.20 -23.50
CA PRO A 4 15.49 -9.19 -24.87
C PRO A 4 14.91 -7.81 -25.19
N GLY A 5 15.10 -7.31 -26.42
CA GLY A 5 14.85 -5.91 -26.78
C GLY A 5 13.42 -5.38 -26.57
N HIS A 6 12.46 -6.24 -26.23
CA HIS A 6 11.06 -5.92 -25.96
C HIS A 6 10.69 -5.92 -24.47
N VAL A 7 11.57 -6.35 -23.56
CA VAL A 7 11.28 -6.41 -22.11
C VAL A 7 11.92 -5.21 -21.40
N PRO A 8 11.13 -4.27 -20.85
CA PRO A 8 11.66 -3.08 -20.18
C PRO A 8 12.42 -3.47 -18.90
N LEU A 9 13.60 -2.87 -18.71
CA LEU A 9 14.35 -2.98 -17.46
C LEU A 9 13.97 -1.81 -16.55
N THR A 10 13.65 -2.07 -15.29
CA THR A 10 13.34 -1.01 -14.32
C THR A 10 14.20 -1.19 -13.07
N ALA A 11 14.57 -0.11 -12.38
CA ALA A 11 15.39 -0.19 -11.17
C ALA A 11 14.70 0.46 -9.97
N LYS A 12 14.71 -0.23 -8.82
CA LYS A 12 14.25 0.31 -7.54
C LYS A 12 15.43 0.52 -6.60
N MET A 13 15.57 1.73 -6.08
CA MET A 13 16.70 2.12 -5.23
C MET A 13 16.26 2.94 -4.01
N ARG A 14 17.25 3.28 -3.18
CA ARG A 14 17.17 4.17 -2.01
C ARG A 14 17.99 5.43 -2.28
N LEU A 15 17.88 6.42 -1.40
CA LEU A 15 18.59 7.70 -1.56
C LEU A 15 20.12 7.61 -1.41
N GLY A 16 20.62 6.51 -0.87
CA GLY A 16 22.03 6.27 -0.61
C GLY A 16 22.21 5.14 0.41
N TRP A 17 23.45 4.77 0.70
CA TRP A 17 23.73 3.84 1.80
C TRP A 17 23.39 4.49 3.15
N ASP A 18 23.93 5.66 3.39
CA ASP A 18 23.80 6.51 4.58
C ASP A 18 23.45 7.95 4.19
N GLU A 19 23.45 8.85 5.18
CA GLU A 19 23.14 10.27 4.97
C GLU A 19 24.21 10.99 4.14
N GLN A 20 25.49 10.66 4.33
CA GLN A 20 26.59 11.25 3.55
C GLN A 20 26.46 10.92 2.06
N ALA A 21 26.15 9.66 1.74
CA ALA A 21 25.91 9.22 0.38
C ALA A 21 24.67 9.91 -0.23
N LYS A 22 23.61 10.10 0.55
CA LYS A 22 22.44 10.87 0.11
C LYS A 22 22.82 12.31 -0.25
N ASP A 23 23.51 13.00 0.65
CA ASP A 23 23.88 14.41 0.47
C ASP A 23 24.87 14.59 -0.69
N ALA A 24 25.72 13.59 -0.96
CA ALA A 24 26.60 13.54 -2.12
C ALA A 24 25.88 13.24 -3.46
N GLY A 25 24.55 13.12 -3.45
CA GLY A 25 23.71 12.91 -4.63
C GLY A 25 23.89 11.55 -5.28
N VAL A 26 24.23 10.50 -4.51
CA VAL A 26 24.48 9.17 -5.05
C VAL A 26 23.28 8.60 -5.80
N ALA A 27 22.06 8.81 -5.29
CA ALA A 27 20.85 8.32 -5.96
C ALA A 27 20.64 8.96 -7.35
N SER A 28 20.93 10.25 -7.51
CA SER A 28 20.86 10.91 -8.82
C SER A 28 21.88 10.34 -9.79
N LYS A 29 23.16 10.26 -9.38
CA LYS A 29 24.23 9.68 -10.19
C LYS A 29 23.92 8.24 -10.60
N LEU A 30 23.41 7.44 -9.68
CA LEU A 30 23.01 6.05 -9.95
C LEU A 30 21.83 5.98 -10.91
N SER A 31 20.82 6.85 -10.76
CA SER A 31 19.65 6.89 -11.64
C SER A 31 20.05 7.20 -13.08
N LEU A 32 20.84 8.26 -13.29
CA LEU A 32 21.32 8.64 -14.63
C LEU A 32 22.16 7.52 -15.26
N GLY A 33 23.08 6.91 -14.50
CA GLY A 33 23.90 5.81 -14.99
C GLY A 33 23.10 4.55 -15.33
N LEU A 34 22.06 4.23 -14.57
CA LEU A 34 21.18 3.09 -14.89
C LEU A 34 20.36 3.33 -16.15
N ILE A 35 19.87 4.56 -16.35
CA ILE A 35 19.13 4.95 -17.55
C ILE A 35 20.03 4.89 -18.79
N GLU A 36 21.26 5.39 -18.70
CA GLU A 36 22.26 5.28 -19.77
C GLU A 36 22.53 3.82 -20.17
N ARG A 37 22.39 2.88 -19.21
CA ARG A 37 22.52 1.43 -19.45
C ARG A 37 21.21 0.73 -19.83
N GLY A 38 20.13 1.48 -20.03
CA GLY A 38 18.87 1.01 -20.60
C GLY A 38 17.75 0.78 -19.59
N ALA A 39 17.82 1.33 -18.38
CA ALA A 39 16.66 1.36 -17.49
C ALA A 39 15.57 2.28 -18.06
N SER A 40 14.36 1.75 -18.22
CA SER A 40 13.18 2.43 -18.76
C SER A 40 12.33 3.13 -17.70
N MET A 41 12.58 2.87 -16.41
CA MET A 41 11.91 3.52 -15.29
C MET A 41 12.75 3.37 -14.02
N ILE A 42 12.75 4.41 -13.19
CA ILE A 42 13.39 4.42 -11.87
C ILE A 42 12.33 4.51 -10.78
N THR A 43 12.50 3.76 -9.69
CA THR A 43 11.72 3.93 -8.46
C THR A 43 12.64 4.28 -7.31
N VAL A 44 12.36 5.36 -6.59
CA VAL A 44 13.18 5.85 -5.47
C VAL A 44 12.41 5.74 -4.16
N HIS A 45 12.92 4.97 -3.22
CA HIS A 45 12.49 5.04 -1.82
C HIS A 45 13.20 6.20 -1.15
N GLY A 46 12.46 7.17 -0.60
CA GLY A 46 12.97 8.35 0.10
C GLY A 46 13.64 8.07 1.45
N ARG A 47 14.39 6.99 1.58
CA ARG A 47 15.22 6.68 2.75
C ARG A 47 16.57 6.18 2.31
N THR A 48 17.57 6.31 3.17
CA THR A 48 18.87 5.65 3.04
C THR A 48 18.76 4.18 3.45
N THR A 49 19.72 3.34 3.06
CA THR A 49 19.74 1.92 3.43
C THR A 49 19.83 1.73 4.94
N GLU A 50 20.67 2.49 5.63
CA GLU A 50 20.87 2.40 7.09
C GLU A 50 19.64 2.78 7.90
N GLN A 51 18.84 3.74 7.41
CA GLN A 51 17.58 4.11 8.06
C GLN A 51 16.60 2.92 8.14
N ARG A 52 16.70 1.94 7.23
CA ARG A 52 15.73 0.84 7.10
C ARG A 52 14.29 1.37 6.99
N PHE A 53 13.53 1.30 8.09
CA PHE A 53 12.16 1.79 8.22
C PHE A 53 12.00 2.90 9.29
N LYS A 54 13.12 3.36 9.88
CA LYS A 54 13.16 4.45 10.86
C LYS A 54 13.06 5.81 10.17
N GLY A 55 12.77 6.85 10.94
CA GLY A 55 12.61 8.22 10.43
C GLY A 55 11.44 8.34 9.45
N SER A 56 11.41 9.45 8.74
CA SER A 56 10.38 9.75 7.73
C SER A 56 10.95 9.63 6.32
N CYS A 57 10.08 9.38 5.34
CA CYS A 57 10.42 9.49 3.93
C CYS A 57 10.85 10.94 3.58
N ASP A 58 12.05 11.08 3.03
CA ASP A 58 12.61 12.33 2.52
C ASP A 58 12.11 12.59 1.10
N LEU A 59 11.05 13.38 0.99
CA LEU A 59 10.46 13.77 -0.29
C LEU A 59 11.38 14.69 -1.10
N MET A 60 12.18 15.53 -0.45
CA MET A 60 13.10 16.44 -1.16
C MET A 60 14.26 15.67 -1.80
N GLY A 61 14.72 14.58 -1.15
CA GLY A 61 15.63 13.63 -1.76
C GLY A 61 15.05 12.97 -3.01
N ILE A 62 13.78 12.55 -2.98
CA ILE A 62 13.09 12.00 -4.17
C ILE A 62 12.98 13.08 -5.24
N LYS A 63 12.54 14.30 -4.89
CA LYS A 63 12.41 15.44 -5.81
C LYS A 63 13.70 15.70 -6.57
N ARG A 64 14.84 15.71 -5.87
CA ARG A 64 16.16 15.91 -6.49
C ARG A 64 16.43 14.88 -7.59
N VAL A 65 16.15 13.60 -7.33
CA VAL A 65 16.31 12.55 -8.34
C VAL A 65 15.33 12.73 -9.50
N VAL A 66 14.08 13.09 -9.22
CA VAL A 66 13.07 13.37 -10.26
C VAL A 66 13.52 14.50 -11.17
N ASP A 67 13.96 15.62 -10.59
CA ASP A 67 14.39 16.80 -11.34
C ASP A 67 15.64 16.48 -12.19
N ASP A 68 16.65 15.82 -11.61
CA ASP A 68 17.87 15.42 -12.32
C ASP A 68 17.56 14.46 -13.49
N VAL A 69 16.70 13.47 -13.27
CA VAL A 69 16.28 12.54 -14.34
C VAL A 69 15.48 13.27 -15.41
N ARG A 70 14.55 14.15 -15.04
CA ARG A 70 13.73 14.91 -16.00
C ARG A 70 14.60 15.81 -16.89
N GLU A 71 15.64 16.43 -16.32
CA GLU A 71 16.58 17.28 -17.05
C GLU A 71 17.34 16.51 -18.14
N HIS A 72 17.79 15.28 -17.83
CA HIS A 72 18.67 14.51 -18.72
C HIS A 72 17.91 13.51 -19.61
N TYR A 73 16.79 12.98 -19.14
CA TYR A 73 16.00 11.91 -19.74
C TYR A 73 14.49 12.16 -19.55
N PRO A 74 13.91 13.18 -20.23
CA PRO A 74 12.55 13.64 -19.97
C PRO A 74 11.46 12.58 -20.15
N ASP A 75 11.73 11.57 -20.99
CA ASP A 75 10.78 10.48 -21.28
C ASP A 75 10.85 9.32 -20.26
N VAL A 76 11.80 9.34 -19.31
CA VAL A 76 11.97 8.27 -18.33
C VAL A 76 11.23 8.60 -17.03
N PRO A 77 10.17 7.84 -16.68
CA PRO A 77 9.42 8.10 -15.45
C PRO A 77 10.23 7.74 -14.20
N VAL A 78 10.09 8.59 -13.18
CA VAL A 78 10.55 8.31 -11.81
C VAL A 78 9.35 8.12 -10.89
N ILE A 79 9.32 7.00 -10.17
CA ILE A 79 8.27 6.62 -9.24
C ILE A 79 8.72 6.89 -7.80
N GLY A 80 7.93 7.68 -7.06
CA GLY A 80 8.16 7.95 -5.64
C GLY A 80 7.72 6.79 -4.74
N ASN A 81 8.48 6.48 -3.70
CA ASN A 81 8.14 5.41 -2.76
C ASN A 81 8.48 5.80 -1.31
N GLY A 82 7.58 5.45 -0.39
CA GLY A 82 7.82 5.54 1.05
C GLY A 82 6.69 6.25 1.79
N ASP A 83 6.30 5.67 2.92
CA ASP A 83 5.32 6.20 3.88
C ASP A 83 3.92 6.55 3.35
N ILE A 84 3.54 5.99 2.21
CA ILE A 84 2.15 6.05 1.70
C ILE A 84 1.27 5.14 2.55
N LYS A 85 0.38 5.74 3.33
CA LYS A 85 -0.56 5.07 4.24
C LYS A 85 -2.01 5.44 3.95
N HIS A 86 -2.23 6.64 3.40
CA HIS A 86 -3.52 7.20 3.03
C HIS A 86 -3.48 7.71 1.59
N GLU A 87 -4.64 7.85 0.97
CA GLU A 87 -4.81 8.34 -0.39
C GLU A 87 -4.24 9.75 -0.57
N THR A 88 -4.33 10.60 0.45
CA THR A 88 -3.73 11.95 0.46
C THR A 88 -2.20 11.92 0.37
N ASP A 89 -1.56 10.87 0.89
CA ASP A 89 -0.11 10.68 0.75
C ASP A 89 0.30 10.47 -0.71
N VAL A 90 -0.59 9.92 -1.55
CA VAL A 90 -0.35 9.75 -3.01
C VAL A 90 -0.28 11.11 -3.67
N ILE A 91 -1.25 11.98 -3.40
CA ILE A 91 -1.30 13.35 -3.94
C ILE A 91 -0.06 14.12 -3.49
N ARG A 92 0.23 14.08 -2.19
CA ARG A 92 1.41 14.75 -1.60
C ARG A 92 2.72 14.26 -2.21
N MET A 93 2.90 12.95 -2.37
CA MET A 93 4.11 12.38 -2.99
C MET A 93 4.29 12.89 -4.41
N MET A 94 3.27 12.76 -5.27
CA MET A 94 3.37 13.17 -6.67
C MET A 94 3.60 14.67 -6.79
N HIS A 95 2.86 15.46 -6.02
CA HIS A 95 2.91 16.90 -6.10
C HIS A 95 4.24 17.49 -5.60
N VAL A 96 4.69 17.10 -4.39
CA VAL A 96 5.94 17.61 -3.80
C VAL A 96 7.15 17.19 -4.63
N THR A 97 7.16 15.95 -5.13
CA THR A 97 8.33 15.40 -5.81
C THR A 97 8.34 15.60 -7.31
N GLY A 98 7.17 15.82 -7.92
CA GLY A 98 6.97 15.76 -9.37
C GLY A 98 7.10 14.35 -9.95
N SER A 99 7.09 13.29 -9.12
CA SER A 99 7.19 11.90 -9.60
C SER A 99 6.02 11.54 -10.52
N ALA A 100 6.29 10.71 -11.52
CA ALA A 100 5.30 10.27 -12.49
C ALA A 100 4.23 9.32 -11.90
N GLY A 101 4.50 8.78 -10.72
CA GLY A 101 3.58 7.91 -9.99
C GLY A 101 4.15 7.50 -8.64
N VAL A 102 3.38 6.69 -7.93
CA VAL A 102 3.67 6.29 -6.55
C VAL A 102 3.68 4.78 -6.42
N MET A 103 4.71 4.25 -5.75
CA MET A 103 4.74 2.85 -5.34
C MET A 103 4.30 2.71 -3.89
N ILE A 104 3.26 1.92 -3.65
CA ILE A 104 2.70 1.64 -2.33
C ILE A 104 3.20 0.29 -1.83
N GLY A 105 3.69 0.26 -0.59
CA GLY A 105 4.16 -0.97 0.07
C GLY A 105 3.30 -1.29 1.29
N ARG A 106 3.86 -1.09 2.50
CA ARG A 106 3.22 -1.46 3.78
C ARG A 106 1.80 -0.92 3.98
N GLY A 107 1.43 0.23 3.40
CA GLY A 107 0.09 0.79 3.50
C GLY A 107 -1.00 -0.11 2.90
N SER A 108 -0.68 -0.86 1.84
CA SER A 108 -1.66 -1.74 1.17
C SER A 108 -2.00 -2.99 1.97
N PHE A 109 -1.13 -3.40 2.90
CA PHE A 109 -1.28 -4.64 3.65
C PHE A 109 -2.50 -4.65 4.57
N SER A 110 -2.85 -3.51 5.17
CA SER A 110 -4.06 -3.36 5.99
C SER A 110 -5.13 -2.53 5.30
N ASN A 111 -4.93 -2.13 4.05
CA ASN A 111 -5.88 -1.36 3.26
C ASN A 111 -5.57 -1.61 1.77
N PRO A 112 -5.92 -2.78 1.22
CA PRO A 112 -5.64 -3.08 -0.18
C PRO A 112 -6.35 -2.11 -1.14
N TRP A 113 -7.34 -1.36 -0.65
CA TRP A 113 -8.17 -0.46 -1.43
C TRP A 113 -7.55 0.93 -1.55
N LEU A 114 -6.44 1.15 -0.85
CA LEU A 114 -5.61 2.35 -0.97
C LEU A 114 -5.20 2.65 -2.43
N PHE A 115 -5.02 1.62 -3.27
CA PHE A 115 -4.78 1.83 -4.70
C PHE A 115 -5.98 2.50 -5.39
N ARG A 116 -7.20 2.03 -5.08
CA ARG A 116 -8.45 2.58 -5.60
C ARG A 116 -8.71 3.99 -5.07
N PHE A 117 -8.51 4.19 -3.77
CA PHE A 117 -8.68 5.51 -3.15
C PHE A 117 -7.66 6.52 -3.68
N GLY A 118 -6.39 6.15 -3.77
CA GLY A 118 -5.34 7.02 -4.33
C GLY A 118 -5.63 7.42 -5.77
N TRP A 119 -6.07 6.47 -6.60
CA TRP A 119 -6.49 6.76 -7.98
C TRP A 119 -7.70 7.70 -8.03
N ALA A 120 -8.77 7.37 -7.30
CA ALA A 120 -10.00 8.16 -7.33
C ALA A 120 -9.79 9.58 -6.79
N LEU A 121 -9.03 9.72 -5.71
CA LEU A 121 -8.68 11.03 -5.16
C LEU A 121 -7.92 11.86 -6.19
N GLN A 122 -6.95 11.26 -6.89
CA GLN A 122 -6.20 11.95 -7.94
C GLN A 122 -7.12 12.45 -9.06
N GLN A 123 -8.06 11.62 -9.53
CA GLN A 123 -9.01 12.03 -10.56
C GLN A 123 -9.91 13.17 -10.05
N ARG A 124 -10.47 13.05 -8.84
CA ARG A 124 -11.35 14.08 -8.26
C ARG A 124 -10.63 15.42 -8.04
N VAL A 125 -9.36 15.42 -7.62
CA VAL A 125 -8.55 16.64 -7.52
C VAL A 125 -8.45 17.35 -8.87
N ILE A 126 -8.18 16.60 -9.94
CA ILE A 126 -8.07 17.13 -11.30
C ILE A 126 -9.43 17.65 -11.79
N GLU A 127 -10.48 16.85 -11.68
CA GLU A 127 -11.83 17.16 -12.18
C GLU A 127 -12.45 18.37 -11.46
N GLN A 128 -12.20 18.51 -10.16
CA GLN A 128 -12.71 19.62 -9.34
C GLN A 128 -11.81 20.85 -9.40
N GLY A 129 -10.65 20.77 -10.07
CA GLY A 129 -9.69 21.88 -10.17
C GLY A 129 -9.11 22.31 -8.82
N ILE A 130 -8.98 21.37 -7.88
CA ILE A 130 -8.44 21.63 -6.54
C ILE A 130 -6.91 21.75 -6.65
N ASP A 131 -6.33 22.78 -6.02
CA ASP A 131 -4.88 22.90 -5.90
C ASP A 131 -4.36 21.73 -5.04
N PRO A 132 -3.47 20.85 -5.56
CA PRO A 132 -2.90 19.76 -4.77
C PRO A 132 -2.03 20.24 -3.58
N ASN A 133 -1.66 21.52 -3.49
CA ASN A 133 -1.06 22.11 -2.29
C ASN A 133 -2.07 22.40 -1.17
N ASP A 134 -3.35 22.54 -1.49
CA ASP A 134 -4.40 22.75 -0.50
C ASP A 134 -4.75 21.41 0.15
N GLU A 135 -3.91 20.99 1.10
CA GLU A 135 -4.07 19.72 1.81
C GLU A 135 -5.46 19.60 2.47
N ALA A 136 -6.06 20.71 2.90
CA ALA A 136 -7.38 20.73 3.49
C ALA A 136 -8.47 20.47 2.45
N ALA A 137 -8.41 21.13 1.29
CA ALA A 137 -9.34 20.89 0.19
C ALA A 137 -9.21 19.46 -0.36
N VAL A 138 -7.98 18.96 -0.54
CA VAL A 138 -7.73 17.57 -0.96
C VAL A 138 -8.30 16.57 0.04
N ALA A 139 -8.09 16.78 1.34
CA ALA A 139 -8.61 15.90 2.39
C ALA A 139 -10.14 15.97 2.56
N ALA A 140 -10.77 17.05 2.10
CA ALA A 140 -12.22 17.23 2.14
C ALA A 140 -12.97 16.53 0.99
N ILE A 141 -12.25 16.02 -0.02
CA ILE A 141 -12.86 15.25 -1.11
C ILE A 141 -13.48 13.98 -0.53
N ASP A 142 -14.80 13.87 -0.63
CA ASP A 142 -15.52 12.69 -0.23
C ASP A 142 -15.10 11.49 -1.11
N LEU A 143 -14.91 10.32 -0.49
CA LEU A 143 -14.66 9.04 -1.15
C LEU A 143 -15.56 7.94 -0.55
N HIS A 144 -16.65 8.32 0.14
CA HIS A 144 -17.55 7.40 0.82
C HIS A 144 -18.18 6.39 -0.14
N ASP A 145 -18.48 6.81 -1.37
CA ASP A 145 -19.00 5.97 -2.44
C ASP A 145 -18.06 4.82 -2.84
N LEU A 146 -16.79 4.90 -2.47
CA LEU A 146 -15.77 3.88 -2.72
C LEU A 146 -15.46 3.04 -1.48
N GLN A 147 -16.12 3.24 -0.35
CA GLN A 147 -15.81 2.47 0.84
C GLN A 147 -16.28 1.02 0.72
N PRO A 148 -15.50 0.05 1.22
CA PRO A 148 -15.94 -1.33 1.31
C PRO A 148 -17.17 -1.48 2.17
N SER A 149 -18.16 -2.21 1.65
CA SER A 149 -19.03 -2.96 2.54
C SER A 149 -18.19 -3.96 3.37
N GLU A 150 -18.68 -4.34 4.54
CA GLU A 150 -18.05 -5.41 5.33
C GLU A 150 -17.98 -6.72 4.55
N ASP A 151 -19.02 -7.01 3.76
CA ASP A 151 -19.13 -8.19 2.90
C ASP A 151 -17.97 -8.27 1.90
N GLU A 152 -17.66 -7.19 1.18
CA GLU A 152 -16.52 -7.13 0.26
C GLU A 152 -15.17 -7.29 0.97
N LYS A 153 -15.05 -6.84 2.23
CA LYS A 153 -13.82 -7.05 3.01
C LYS A 153 -13.64 -8.51 3.40
N LEU A 154 -14.73 -9.20 3.76
CA LEU A 154 -14.72 -10.63 4.06
C LEU A 154 -14.43 -11.46 2.81
N ASP A 155 -15.00 -11.08 1.67
CA ASP A 155 -14.69 -11.70 0.39
C ASP A 155 -13.22 -11.52 0.00
N MET A 156 -12.66 -10.31 0.19
CA MET A 156 -11.24 -10.08 -0.03
C MET A 156 -10.38 -10.99 0.84
N LEU A 157 -10.75 -11.15 2.11
CA LEU A 157 -10.04 -12.00 3.06
C LEU A 157 -10.11 -13.48 2.68
N ARG A 158 -11.30 -13.99 2.34
CA ARG A 158 -11.52 -15.37 1.87
C ARG A 158 -10.75 -15.63 0.58
N ASN A 159 -10.88 -14.75 -0.40
CA ASN A 159 -10.14 -14.85 -1.66
C ASN A 159 -8.63 -14.82 -1.43
N PHE A 160 -8.13 -13.98 -0.53
CA PHE A 160 -6.70 -13.96 -0.20
C PHE A 160 -6.23 -15.29 0.38
N PHE A 161 -7.02 -15.92 1.26
CA PHE A 161 -6.74 -17.25 1.79
C PHE A 161 -6.72 -18.32 0.70
N ASP A 162 -7.77 -18.36 -0.12
CA ASP A 162 -7.94 -19.37 -1.18
C ASP A 162 -6.85 -19.27 -2.25
N ARG A 163 -6.47 -18.05 -2.64
CA ARG A 163 -5.36 -17.82 -3.57
C ARG A 163 -4.03 -18.30 -2.99
N MET A 164 -3.79 -18.16 -1.69
CA MET A 164 -2.58 -18.72 -1.08
C MET A 164 -2.57 -20.25 -1.12
N ILE A 165 -3.73 -20.89 -0.93
CA ILE A 165 -3.85 -22.35 -1.07
C ILE A 165 -3.55 -22.77 -2.51
N GLU A 166 -4.16 -22.09 -3.47
CA GLU A 166 -4.01 -22.36 -4.91
C GLU A 166 -2.56 -22.26 -5.39
N TYR A 167 -1.84 -21.20 -5.00
CA TYR A 167 -0.47 -20.95 -5.48
C TYR A 167 0.63 -21.49 -4.57
N ARG A 168 0.28 -21.98 -3.37
CA ARG A 168 1.20 -22.60 -2.41
C ARG A 168 0.58 -23.89 -1.89
N ASP A 169 0.01 -23.84 -0.70
CA ASP A 169 -0.66 -24.94 -0.02
C ASP A 169 -1.43 -24.42 1.20
N ALA A 170 -2.22 -25.31 1.82
CA ALA A 170 -3.03 -24.99 2.99
C ALA A 170 -2.20 -24.61 4.22
N ASP A 171 -1.04 -25.22 4.43
CA ASP A 171 -0.21 -24.98 5.60
C ASP A 171 0.44 -23.60 5.54
N HIS A 172 0.89 -23.20 4.36
CA HIS A 172 1.38 -21.86 4.07
C HIS A 172 0.29 -20.82 4.29
N ALA A 173 -0.91 -21.03 3.76
CA ALA A 173 -2.03 -20.10 3.92
C ALA A 173 -2.38 -19.90 5.40
N ARG A 174 -2.50 -20.98 6.19
CA ARG A 174 -2.75 -20.92 7.64
C ARG A 174 -1.59 -20.25 8.39
N HIS A 175 -0.35 -20.52 8.01
CA HIS A 175 0.81 -19.85 8.60
C HIS A 175 0.78 -18.34 8.38
N VAL A 176 0.49 -17.88 7.15
CA VAL A 176 0.37 -16.45 6.84
C VAL A 176 -0.78 -15.81 7.62
N PHE A 177 -1.96 -16.45 7.66
CA PHE A 177 -3.11 -15.93 8.41
C PHE A 177 -2.80 -15.80 9.90
N ARG A 178 -2.14 -16.79 10.50
CA ARG A 178 -1.67 -16.72 11.89
C ARG A 178 -0.72 -15.55 12.12
N GLN A 179 0.27 -15.36 11.26
CA GLN A 179 1.27 -14.29 11.38
C GLN A 179 0.68 -12.90 11.11
N LYS A 180 -0.39 -12.82 10.32
CA LYS A 180 -0.96 -11.56 9.81
C LYS A 180 -2.38 -11.27 10.31
N ALA A 181 -2.93 -12.04 11.24
CA ALA A 181 -4.29 -11.85 11.76
C ALA A 181 -4.59 -10.40 12.18
N ASN A 182 -3.66 -9.73 12.86
CA ASN A 182 -3.85 -8.31 13.25
C ASN A 182 -3.95 -7.36 12.06
N LEU A 183 -3.16 -7.62 11.02
CA LEU A 183 -3.11 -6.81 9.82
C LEU A 183 -4.38 -7.04 8.98
N LEU A 184 -4.73 -8.31 8.77
CA LEU A 184 -5.88 -8.75 7.96
C LEU A 184 -7.21 -8.37 8.61
N GLY A 185 -7.29 -8.39 9.94
CA GLY A 185 -8.50 -7.99 10.67
C GLY A 185 -8.69 -6.48 10.82
N LYS A 186 -7.65 -5.67 10.60
CA LYS A 186 -7.74 -4.21 10.81
C LYS A 186 -8.87 -3.51 10.03
N PRO A 187 -9.17 -3.88 8.76
CA PRO A 187 -10.28 -3.30 8.01
C PRO A 187 -11.67 -3.70 8.51
N LEU A 188 -11.79 -4.86 9.15
CA LEU A 188 -13.07 -5.50 9.48
C LEU A 188 -13.67 -4.89 10.75
N ASN A 189 -14.92 -4.45 10.66
CA ASN A 189 -15.69 -3.87 11.76
C ASN A 189 -14.91 -2.78 12.53
N GLY A 190 -14.27 -1.85 11.82
CA GLY A 190 -13.44 -0.80 12.42
C GLY A 190 -12.20 -1.33 13.18
N GLY A 191 -11.80 -2.57 12.95
CA GLY A 191 -10.71 -3.28 13.63
C GLY A 191 -11.17 -4.17 14.81
N HIS A 192 -12.45 -4.11 15.17
CA HIS A 192 -13.06 -4.85 16.28
C HIS A 192 -13.57 -6.22 15.82
N CYS A 193 -12.63 -7.06 15.41
CA CYS A 193 -12.87 -8.42 14.94
C CYS A 193 -12.05 -9.45 15.73
N ARG A 194 -11.89 -9.24 17.05
CA ARG A 194 -11.05 -10.10 17.89
C ARG A 194 -11.41 -11.59 17.79
N PRO A 195 -12.69 -12.00 17.87
CA PRO A 195 -13.05 -13.41 17.73
C PRO A 195 -12.53 -14.00 16.41
N LEU A 196 -12.70 -13.30 15.30
CA LEU A 196 -12.21 -13.73 13.99
C LEU A 196 -10.68 -13.84 13.96
N LYS A 197 -9.97 -12.85 14.52
CA LYS A 197 -8.51 -12.85 14.61
C LYS A 197 -7.98 -14.02 15.45
N ASP A 198 -8.69 -14.39 16.52
CA ASP A 198 -8.31 -15.49 17.40
C ASP A 198 -8.48 -16.84 16.66
N VAL A 199 -9.60 -17.05 15.96
CA VAL A 199 -9.78 -18.25 15.12
C VAL A 199 -8.70 -18.34 14.03
N MET A 200 -8.37 -17.25 13.33
CA MET A 200 -7.29 -17.25 12.33
C MET A 200 -5.93 -17.67 12.90
N ARG A 201 -5.65 -17.36 14.17
CA ARG A 201 -4.38 -17.74 14.82
C ARG A 201 -4.35 -19.21 15.20
N GLU A 202 -5.49 -19.75 15.59
CA GLU A 202 -5.61 -21.08 16.20
C GLU A 202 -6.12 -22.16 15.22
N ALA A 203 -6.59 -21.75 14.04
CA ALA A 203 -7.11 -22.63 13.00
C ALA A 203 -6.17 -23.81 12.71
N LYS A 204 -6.74 -25.01 12.78
CA LYS A 204 -6.09 -26.30 12.53
C LYS A 204 -6.34 -26.76 11.10
N SER A 205 -7.48 -26.38 10.53
CA SER A 205 -7.89 -26.74 9.18
C SER A 205 -8.19 -25.52 8.31
N THR A 206 -8.28 -25.73 6.99
CA THR A 206 -8.80 -24.74 6.04
C THR A 206 -10.26 -24.39 6.36
N GLN A 207 -11.05 -25.40 6.74
CA GLN A 207 -12.47 -25.24 7.06
C GLN A 207 -12.67 -24.30 8.26
N ASP A 208 -11.82 -24.39 9.29
CA ASP A 208 -11.90 -23.50 10.46
C ASP A 208 -11.82 -22.01 10.07
N VAL A 209 -11.00 -21.68 9.06
CA VAL A 209 -10.85 -20.31 8.57
C VAL A 209 -12.06 -19.90 7.74
N HIS A 210 -12.57 -20.77 6.87
CA HIS A 210 -13.75 -20.51 6.07
C HIS A 210 -15.00 -20.32 6.95
N ASP A 211 -15.23 -21.24 7.89
CA ASP A 211 -16.36 -21.17 8.83
C ASP A 211 -16.30 -19.91 9.68
N ALA A 212 -15.10 -19.49 10.12
CA ALA A 212 -14.94 -18.27 10.88
C ALA A 212 -15.28 -17.02 10.07
N ILE A 213 -14.92 -16.98 8.78
CA ILE A 213 -15.25 -15.86 7.89
C ILE A 213 -16.77 -15.82 7.64
N GLU A 214 -17.40 -16.95 7.35
CA GLU A 214 -18.84 -17.01 7.09
C GLU A 214 -19.66 -16.74 8.37
N GLY A 215 -19.27 -17.30 9.51
CA GLY A 215 -19.90 -16.99 10.80
C GLY A 215 -19.73 -15.51 11.19
N TRP A 216 -18.62 -14.87 10.79
CA TRP A 216 -18.49 -13.42 10.96
C TRP A 216 -19.44 -12.65 10.03
N ARG A 217 -19.62 -13.10 8.78
CA ARG A 217 -20.56 -12.53 7.81
C ARG A 217 -21.99 -12.56 8.34
N GLU A 218 -22.44 -13.72 8.82
CA GLU A 218 -23.79 -13.91 9.38
C GLU A 218 -24.08 -12.94 10.54
N ARG A 219 -23.09 -12.69 11.40
CA ARG A 219 -23.22 -11.73 12.52
C ARG A 219 -23.27 -10.27 12.09
N VAL A 220 -22.67 -9.93 10.94
CA VAL A 220 -22.82 -8.61 10.34
C VAL A 220 -24.22 -8.47 9.73
N GLU A 221 -24.69 -9.48 9.02
CA GLU A 221 -26.01 -9.49 8.37
C GLU A 221 -27.17 -9.48 9.37
N SER A 222 -27.03 -10.19 10.51
CA SER A 222 -28.03 -10.22 11.57
C SER A 222 -28.13 -8.90 12.36
N GLY A 223 -27.20 -7.96 12.13
CA GLY A 223 -27.12 -6.69 12.85
C GLY A 223 -26.57 -6.81 14.27
N GLU A 224 -26.10 -8.00 14.68
CA GLU A 224 -25.39 -8.19 15.94
C GLU A 224 -24.14 -7.30 15.99
N LEU A 225 -23.34 -7.32 14.92
CA LEU A 225 -22.19 -6.44 14.75
C LEU A 225 -22.66 -5.15 14.09
N ASN A 226 -22.64 -4.04 14.84
CA ASN A 226 -22.86 -2.72 14.27
C ASN A 226 -21.51 -2.08 13.90
N PRO A 227 -21.18 -1.90 12.61
CA PRO A 227 -19.96 -1.22 12.17
C PRO A 227 -19.85 0.23 12.67
N SER A 228 -21.00 0.86 12.96
CA SER A 228 -21.09 2.20 13.54
C SER A 228 -20.95 2.23 15.07
N ASN A 229 -21.01 1.07 15.75
CA ASN A 229 -20.75 0.93 17.19
C ASN A 229 -20.02 -0.40 17.50
N PRO A 230 -18.73 -0.49 17.15
CA PRO A 230 -18.04 -1.76 16.98
C PRO A 230 -17.61 -2.45 18.30
N GLY A 231 -17.73 -1.78 19.45
CA GLY A 231 -17.23 -2.27 20.75
C GLY A 231 -18.16 -3.22 21.52
N ALA A 232 -19.41 -3.42 21.10
CA ALA A 232 -20.42 -4.11 21.91
C ALA A 232 -20.19 -5.64 22.05
N LEU A 233 -19.43 -6.26 21.16
CA LEU A 233 -19.37 -7.73 21.03
C LEU A 233 -17.96 -8.34 21.03
N GLU A 234 -16.95 -7.59 21.47
CA GLU A 234 -15.55 -8.05 21.48
C GLU A 234 -15.26 -9.22 22.45
N LYS A 235 -16.26 -9.65 23.23
CA LYS A 235 -16.15 -10.66 24.30
C LYS A 235 -16.88 -11.98 24.03
N GLN A 236 -17.62 -12.10 22.92
CA GLN A 236 -18.33 -13.35 22.60
C GLN A 236 -17.49 -14.21 21.64
N PRO A 237 -17.32 -15.51 21.92
CA PRO A 237 -16.61 -16.43 21.03
C PRO A 237 -17.38 -16.61 19.70
N LEU A 238 -16.63 -16.95 18.63
CA LEU A 238 -17.18 -17.45 17.36
C LEU A 238 -17.47 -18.94 17.48
#